data_AF-A0A2D5ZSJ0-F1
#
_entry.id   AF-A0A2D5ZSJ0-F1
#
_cell.length_a   1.000
_cell.length_b   1.000
_cell.length_c   1.000
_cell.angle_alpha   90.00
_cell.angle_beta   90.00
_cell.angle_gamma   90.00
#
_symmetry.space_group_name_H-M   'P 1'
#
loop_
_entity.id
_entity.type
_entity.pdbx_description
1 polymer ?
#
loop_
_entity_poly.entity_id
_entity_poly.type
_entity_poly.pdbx_seq_one_letter_code
_entity_poly.pdbx_strand_id
1 'polypeptide(L)'
;MEFATDEDSEGIEAMMAQAKRGAKRVEIEAAELSAWLERGDSPRFVLVVGEETILRDRALEQLLDHFVDPGLADFNLDRFSGDTIEVDRVLSSCATLPMMSDRRVVLVRSLQAAHHARRSKLLEGLADTPP
;
A
#
# COMPACT_ATOMS: atom_id res chain seq x y z
N MET A 1 -24.16 -5.42 -0.79
CA MET A 1 -23.10 -6.44 -0.97
C MET A 1 -22.80 -6.44 -2.44
N GLU A 2 -21.92 -5.54 -2.86
CA GLU A 2 -21.51 -5.40 -4.27
C GLU A 2 -20.18 -6.13 -4.40
N PHE A 3 -20.18 -7.21 -5.17
CA PHE A 3 -19.00 -8.00 -5.46
C PHE A 3 -18.14 -7.21 -6.46
N ALA A 4 -16.83 -7.19 -6.26
CA ALA A 4 -15.89 -6.66 -7.24
C ALA A 4 -16.11 -7.37 -8.58
N THR A 5 -16.31 -6.61 -9.65
CA THR A 5 -16.46 -7.16 -11.01
C THR A 5 -15.09 -7.55 -11.57
N ASP A 6 -15.05 -8.50 -12.50
CA ASP A 6 -13.82 -8.95 -13.17
C ASP A 6 -12.97 -7.79 -13.74
N GLU A 7 -13.61 -6.70 -14.17
CA GLU A 7 -12.94 -5.48 -14.66
C GLU A 7 -12.10 -4.76 -13.59
N ASP A 8 -12.49 -4.82 -12.31
CA ASP A 8 -11.71 -4.19 -11.22
C ASP A 8 -10.44 -4.97 -10.90
N SER A 9 -10.46 -6.29 -11.08
CA SER A 9 -9.31 -7.19 -10.93
C SER A 9 -8.35 -7.08 -12.11
N GLU A 10 -8.85 -7.08 -13.36
CA GLU A 10 -8.04 -6.82 -14.56
C GLU A 10 -7.41 -5.42 -14.53
N GLY A 11 -8.16 -4.43 -14.04
CA GLY A 11 -7.69 -3.07 -13.82
C GLY A 11 -6.54 -3.00 -12.81
N ILE A 12 -6.48 -3.88 -11.80
CA ILE A 12 -5.36 -3.96 -10.83
C ILE A 12 -4.18 -4.76 -11.42
N GLU A 13 -4.44 -5.82 -12.18
CA GLU A 13 -3.43 -6.64 -12.86
C GLU A 13 -2.66 -5.85 -13.94
N ALA A 14 -3.36 -5.18 -14.85
CA ALA A 14 -2.77 -4.34 -15.90
C ALA A 14 -1.98 -3.15 -15.31
N MET A 15 -2.47 -2.66 -14.19
CA MET A 15 -1.90 -1.60 -13.37
C MET A 15 -0.63 -2.05 -12.64
N MET A 16 -0.60 -3.27 -12.11
CA MET A 16 0.60 -3.91 -11.61
C MET A 16 1.62 -4.06 -12.75
N ALA A 17 1.23 -4.53 -13.93
CA ALA A 17 2.11 -4.71 -15.08
C ALA A 17 2.83 -3.42 -15.55
N GLN A 18 2.24 -2.24 -15.32
CA GLN A 18 2.82 -0.94 -15.70
C GLN A 18 3.86 -0.39 -14.70
N ALA A 19 3.91 -0.87 -13.46
CA ALA A 19 4.94 -0.47 -12.49
C ALA A 19 6.33 -0.98 -12.96
N LYS A 20 7.06 -0.09 -13.67
CA LYS A 20 8.43 -0.22 -14.24
C LYS A 20 9.01 -1.64 -14.28
N ARG A 21 9.11 -2.20 -15.51
CA ARG A 21 9.94 -3.36 -15.89
C ARG A 21 11.29 -3.32 -15.14
N GLY A 22 11.45 -4.17 -14.12
CA GLY A 22 12.68 -4.30 -13.32
C GLY A 22 12.48 -4.41 -11.80
N ALA A 23 11.32 -4.03 -11.25
CA ALA A 23 11.05 -4.20 -9.83
C ALA A 23 10.88 -5.69 -9.47
N LYS A 24 11.66 -6.18 -8.50
CA LYS A 24 11.51 -7.54 -7.95
C LYS A 24 10.16 -7.62 -7.25
N ARG A 25 9.21 -8.36 -7.82
CA ARG A 25 7.95 -8.71 -7.17
C ARG A 25 8.18 -9.92 -6.28
N VAL A 26 7.60 -9.87 -5.10
CA VAL A 26 7.57 -10.98 -4.16
C VAL A 26 6.13 -11.12 -3.71
N GLU A 27 5.54 -12.27 -4.03
CA GLU A 27 4.25 -12.68 -3.51
C GLU A 27 4.49 -13.50 -2.25
N ILE A 28 3.70 -13.24 -1.22
CA ILE A 28 3.85 -13.83 0.11
C ILE A 28 2.45 -14.14 0.61
N GLU A 29 2.24 -15.38 1.01
CA GLU A 29 1.00 -15.77 1.67
C GLU A 29 0.91 -15.13 3.05
N ALA A 30 -0.30 -14.81 3.50
CA ALA A 30 -0.49 -14.16 4.81
C ALA A 30 0.13 -14.98 5.97
N ALA A 31 0.20 -16.30 5.85
CA ALA A 31 0.83 -17.20 6.81
C ALA A 31 2.37 -17.07 6.86
N GLU A 32 2.99 -16.61 5.78
CA GLU A 32 4.45 -16.49 5.65
C GLU A 32 4.95 -15.06 5.92
N LEU A 33 4.04 -14.10 6.08
CA LEU A 33 4.36 -12.68 6.22
C LEU A 33 5.30 -12.38 7.39
N SER A 34 5.04 -12.94 8.59
CA SER A 34 5.93 -12.74 9.76
C SER A 34 7.36 -13.18 9.48
N ALA A 35 7.52 -14.40 8.94
CA ALA A 35 8.83 -14.94 8.61
C ALA A 35 9.52 -14.14 7.49
N TRP A 36 8.74 -13.54 6.58
CA TRP A 36 9.28 -12.65 5.56
C TRP A 36 9.78 -11.33 6.15
N LEU A 37 9.02 -10.70 7.04
CA LEU A 37 9.40 -9.47 7.73
C LEU A 37 10.64 -9.66 8.62
N GLU A 38 10.75 -10.79 9.30
CA GLU A 38 11.90 -11.13 10.16
C GLU A 38 13.22 -11.24 9.40
N ARG A 39 13.20 -11.48 8.08
CA ARG A 39 14.41 -11.47 7.24
C ARG A 39 14.97 -10.07 6.99
N GLY A 40 14.24 -9.03 7.37
CA GLY A 40 14.62 -7.63 7.14
C GLY A 40 14.32 -7.14 5.72
N ASP A 41 13.48 -7.87 4.97
CA ASP A 41 12.97 -7.38 3.69
C ASP A 41 12.11 -6.13 3.94
N SER A 42 12.46 -5.01 3.29
CA SER A 42 11.79 -3.73 3.48
C SER A 42 11.25 -3.20 2.15
N PRO A 43 10.02 -3.59 1.77
CA PRO A 43 9.42 -3.20 0.51
C PRO A 43 9.06 -1.72 0.54
N ARG A 44 9.14 -1.08 -0.63
CA ARG A 44 8.66 0.29 -0.81
C ARG A 44 7.15 0.36 -1.01
N PHE A 45 6.58 -0.67 -1.63
CA PHE A 45 5.15 -0.79 -1.89
C PHE A 45 4.66 -2.18 -1.47
N VAL A 46 3.54 -2.22 -0.77
CA VAL A 46 2.86 -3.45 -0.39
C VAL A 46 1.40 -3.33 -0.82
N LEU A 47 0.94 -4.34 -1.56
CA LEU A 47 -0.46 -4.47 -1.94
C LEU A 47 -1.04 -5.66 -1.18
N VAL A 48 -2.04 -5.42 -0.32
CA VAL A 48 -2.72 -6.46 0.46
C VAL A 48 -4.04 -6.79 -0.21
N VAL A 49 -4.12 -7.96 -0.83
CA VAL A 49 -5.29 -8.47 -1.57
C VAL A 49 -5.76 -9.80 -0.99
N GLY A 50 -7.01 -10.14 -1.26
CA GLY A 50 -7.64 -11.37 -0.77
C GLY A 50 -9.14 -11.20 -0.51
N GLU A 51 -9.87 -12.31 -0.59
CA GLU A 51 -11.32 -12.33 -0.34
C GLU A 51 -11.64 -12.17 1.15
N GLU A 52 -10.80 -12.76 1.99
CA GLU A 52 -10.98 -12.78 3.45
C GLU A 52 -10.52 -11.47 4.09
N THR A 53 -11.49 -10.65 4.49
CA THR A 53 -11.21 -9.34 5.13
C THR A 53 -10.41 -9.50 6.42
N ILE A 54 -10.69 -10.53 7.22
CA ILE A 54 -9.97 -10.80 8.49
C ILE A 54 -8.48 -11.08 8.22
N LEU A 55 -8.15 -11.82 7.17
CA LEU A 55 -6.75 -12.11 6.84
C LEU A 55 -6.02 -10.86 6.34
N ARG A 56 -6.69 -10.04 5.54
CA ARG A 56 -6.13 -8.76 5.07
C ARG A 56 -5.89 -7.78 6.21
N ASP A 57 -6.82 -7.67 7.15
CA ASP A 57 -6.67 -6.78 8.30
C ASP A 57 -5.53 -7.25 9.22
N ARG A 58 -5.42 -8.56 9.48
CA ARG A 58 -4.29 -9.13 10.23
C ARG A 58 -2.95 -8.92 9.55
N ALA A 59 -2.88 -9.05 8.22
CA ALA A 59 -1.66 -8.79 7.47
C ALA A 59 -1.27 -7.30 7.55
N LEU A 60 -2.26 -6.42 7.46
CA LEU A 60 -2.05 -4.98 7.61
C LEU A 60 -1.56 -4.62 9.03
N GLU A 61 -2.15 -5.21 10.07
CA GLU A 61 -1.71 -5.01 11.45
C GLU A 61 -0.24 -5.42 11.62
N GLN A 62 0.15 -6.60 11.14
CA GLN A 62 1.55 -7.05 11.15
C GLN A 62 2.50 -6.09 10.43
N LEU A 63 2.10 -5.56 9.27
CA LEU A 63 2.90 -4.58 8.53
C LEU A 63 3.06 -3.27 9.31
N LEU A 64 1.98 -2.78 9.93
CA LEU A 64 2.04 -1.54 10.72
C LEU A 64 2.88 -1.71 11.97
N ASP A 65 2.70 -2.82 12.71
CA ASP A 65 3.48 -3.12 13.91
C ASP A 65 4.98 -3.28 13.60
N HIS A 66 5.32 -3.76 12.41
CA HIS A 66 6.71 -3.91 11.99
C HIS A 66 7.35 -2.59 11.51
N PHE A 67 6.61 -1.74 10.77
CA PHE A 67 7.17 -0.56 10.12
C PHE A 67 6.91 0.77 10.83
N VAL A 68 6.02 0.81 11.83
CA VAL A 68 5.62 2.04 12.52
C VAL A 68 5.89 1.89 14.01
N ASP A 69 6.75 2.75 14.55
CA ASP A 69 6.84 2.93 16.01
C ASP A 69 5.53 3.54 16.53
N PRO A 70 4.80 2.86 17.44
CA PRO A 70 3.55 3.36 18.00
C PRO A 70 3.67 4.76 18.64
N GLY A 71 4.84 5.09 19.23
CA GLY A 71 5.10 6.39 19.84
C GLY A 71 5.31 7.53 18.84
N LEU A 72 5.55 7.20 17.58
CA LEU A 72 5.80 8.16 16.50
C LEU A 72 4.75 8.06 15.37
N ALA A 73 3.69 7.25 15.55
CA ALA A 73 2.68 6.99 14.54
C ALA A 73 1.97 8.26 14.07
N ASP A 74 1.65 9.19 14.99
CA ASP A 74 0.97 10.45 14.67
C ASP A 74 1.75 11.33 13.67
N PHE A 75 3.06 11.12 13.54
CA PHE A 75 3.92 11.88 12.63
C PHE A 75 4.29 11.11 11.37
N ASN A 76 4.36 9.78 11.47
CA ASN A 76 4.93 8.90 10.44
C ASN A 76 3.92 7.98 9.77
N LEU A 77 2.65 7.99 10.18
CA LEU A 77 1.60 7.17 9.59
C LEU A 77 0.43 8.03 9.11
N ASP A 78 0.27 8.12 7.79
CA ASP A 78 -0.88 8.74 7.15
C ASP A 78 -1.86 7.67 6.65
N ARG A 79 -3.16 7.88 6.87
CA ARG A 79 -4.22 6.95 6.47
C ARG A 79 -5.22 7.64 5.54
N PHE A 80 -5.50 6.99 4.41
CA PHE A 80 -6.43 7.45 3.38
C PHE A 80 -7.45 6.35 3.06
N SER A 81 -8.62 6.76 2.55
CA SER A 81 -9.62 5.84 1.97
C SER A 81 -9.67 6.01 0.46
N GLY A 82 -9.78 4.90 -0.28
CA GLY A 82 -9.96 4.89 -1.73
C GLY A 82 -11.23 5.62 -2.18
N ASP A 83 -12.31 5.53 -1.41
CA ASP A 83 -13.60 6.16 -1.72
C ASP A 83 -13.49 7.69 -1.84
N THR A 84 -12.66 8.30 -1.00
CA THR A 84 -12.48 9.75 -0.87
C THR A 84 -11.06 10.19 -1.19
N ILE A 85 -10.33 9.38 -1.96
CA ILE A 85 -8.89 9.58 -2.16
C ILE A 85 -8.60 10.90 -2.89
N GLU A 86 -7.73 11.70 -2.28
CA GLU A 86 -7.13 12.89 -2.86
C GLU A 86 -5.69 12.56 -3.25
N VAL A 87 -5.47 12.17 -4.52
CA VAL A 87 -4.19 11.62 -5.01
C VAL A 87 -3.00 12.53 -4.67
N ASP A 88 -3.15 13.84 -4.85
CA ASP A 88 -2.06 14.79 -4.60
C ASP A 88 -1.68 14.85 -3.12
N ARG A 89 -2.63 14.61 -2.20
CA ARG A 89 -2.33 14.52 -0.75
C ARG A 89 -1.58 13.24 -0.40
N VAL A 90 -1.93 12.12 -1.03
CA VAL A 90 -1.22 10.84 -0.85
C VAL A 90 0.24 10.98 -1.31
N LEU A 91 0.45 11.51 -2.53
CA LEU A 91 1.79 11.72 -3.06
C LEU A 91 2.61 12.70 -2.23
N SER A 92 1.98 13.77 -1.74
CA SER A 92 2.64 14.74 -0.85
C SER A 92 3.06 14.09 0.48
N SER A 93 2.21 13.24 1.06
CA SER A 93 2.55 12.47 2.26
C SER A 93 3.73 11.55 2.00
N CYS A 94 3.73 10.77 0.90
CA CYS A 94 4.86 9.93 0.50
C CYS A 94 6.18 10.71 0.30
N ALA A 95 6.10 11.99 -0.11
CA ALA A 95 7.26 12.85 -0.31
C ALA A 95 7.75 13.56 0.97
N THR A 96 7.02 13.44 2.08
CA THR A 96 7.35 14.13 3.33
C THR A 96 8.30 13.28 4.16
N LEU A 97 9.47 13.84 4.52
CA LEU A 97 10.47 13.16 5.34
C LEU A 97 9.87 12.65 6.68
N PRO A 98 10.28 11.45 7.13
CA PRO A 98 9.87 10.95 8.43
C PRO A 98 10.46 11.76 9.58
N MET A 99 9.74 11.78 10.69
CA MET A 99 10.08 12.46 11.93
C MET A 99 10.62 11.44 12.93
N MET A 100 11.92 11.51 13.24
CA MET A 100 12.57 10.64 14.26
C MET A 100 12.37 9.13 14.01
N SER A 101 12.13 8.74 12.76
CA SER A 101 11.90 7.37 12.30
C SER A 101 12.67 7.14 11.01
N ASP A 102 13.00 5.88 10.71
CA ASP A 102 13.65 5.50 9.45
C ASP A 102 12.70 5.62 8.25
N ARG A 103 11.38 5.63 8.48
CA ARG A 103 10.37 5.67 7.41
C ARG A 103 9.07 6.33 7.80
N ARG A 104 8.37 6.79 6.75
CA ARG A 104 6.96 7.18 6.76
C ARG A 104 6.15 6.08 6.10
N VAL A 105 5.03 5.70 6.70
CA VAL A 105 4.07 4.74 6.15
C VAL A 105 2.83 5.49 5.69
N VAL A 106 2.41 5.21 4.46
CA VAL A 106 1.17 5.75 3.88
C VAL A 106 0.24 4.59 3.56
N LEU A 107 -0.88 4.53 4.26
CA LEU A 107 -1.89 3.49 4.08
C LEU A 107 -3.07 4.03 3.27
N VAL A 108 -3.41 3.35 2.18
CA VAL A 108 -4.67 3.57 1.46
C VAL A 108 -5.54 2.33 1.61
N ARG A 109 -6.66 2.44 2.34
CA ARG A 109 -7.66 1.35 2.43
C ARG A 109 -8.64 1.41 1.27
N SER A 110 -9.17 0.26 0.88
CA SER A 110 -10.21 0.15 -0.15
C SER A 110 -9.84 0.83 -1.48
N LEU A 111 -8.58 0.70 -1.92
CA LEU A 111 -8.10 1.34 -3.14
C LEU A 111 -8.93 0.96 -4.38
N GLN A 112 -9.51 -0.24 -4.41
CA GLN A 112 -10.39 -0.69 -5.49
C GLN A 112 -11.65 0.19 -5.67
N ALA A 113 -12.12 0.82 -4.59
CA ALA A 113 -13.26 1.74 -4.65
C ALA A 113 -12.91 3.12 -5.22
N ALA A 114 -11.61 3.41 -5.40
CA ALA A 114 -11.19 4.63 -6.07
C ALA A 114 -11.49 4.54 -7.59
N HIS A 115 -12.02 5.63 -8.14
CA HIS A 115 -12.22 5.77 -9.58
C HIS A 115 -10.94 5.45 -10.36
N HIS A 116 -11.04 4.73 -11.48
CA HIS A 116 -9.91 4.27 -12.29
C HIS A 116 -8.88 5.37 -12.57
N ALA A 117 -9.32 6.55 -13.02
CA ALA A 117 -8.43 7.69 -13.28
C ALA A 117 -7.58 8.13 -12.07
N ARG A 118 -8.11 8.01 -10.84
CA ARG A 118 -7.37 8.32 -9.61
C ARG A 118 -6.34 7.24 -9.30
N ARG A 119 -6.70 5.96 -9.50
CA ARG A 119 -5.77 4.82 -9.37
C ARG A 119 -4.59 4.98 -10.33
N SER A 120 -4.86 5.23 -11.62
CA SER A 120 -3.82 5.45 -12.64
C SER A 120 -2.89 6.61 -12.27
N LYS A 121 -3.45 7.78 -11.93
CA LYS A 121 -2.66 8.95 -11.52
C LYS A 121 -1.80 8.68 -10.28
N LEU A 122 -2.34 7.97 -9.29
CA LEU A 122 -1.58 7.63 -8.08
C LEU A 122 -0.33 6.83 -8.44
N LEU A 123 -0.44 5.81 -9.29
CA LEU A 123 0.67 4.93 -9.62
C LEU A 123 1.74 5.59 -10.46
N GLU A 124 1.31 6.42 -11.41
CA GLU A 124 2.23 7.27 -12.17
C GLU A 124 3.06 8.13 -11.22
N GLY A 125 2.41 8.75 -10.22
CA GLY A 125 3.09 9.59 -9.23
C GLY A 125 3.98 8.83 -8.23
N LEU A 126 3.61 7.60 -7.84
CA LEU A 126 4.40 6.81 -6.88
C LEU A 126 5.81 6.47 -7.42
N ALA A 127 5.99 6.43 -8.74
CA ALA A 127 7.30 6.20 -9.35
C ALA A 127 8.33 7.27 -9.00
N ASP A 128 7.88 8.49 -8.68
CA ASP A 128 8.70 9.68 -8.47
C ASP A 128 8.82 10.09 -7.00
N THR A 129 8.12 9.40 -6.08
CA THR A 129 8.28 9.65 -4.65
C THR A 129 9.64 9.13 -4.14
N PRO A 130 10.17 9.61 -3.01
CA PRO A 130 11.37 9.06 -2.39
C PRO A 130 11.21 7.56 -2.03
N PRO A 131 12.33 6.83 -1.91
CA PRO A 131 12.33 5.44 -1.42
C PRO A 131 11.96 5.31 0.04
#